data_AF-A0A931XXA6-F1
#
_entry.id   AF-A0A931XXA6-F1
#
_cell.length_a   1.000
_cell.length_b   1.000
_cell.length_c   1.000
_cell.angle_alpha   90.00
_cell.angle_beta   90.00
_cell.angle_gamma   90.00
#
_symmetry.space_group_name_H-M   'P 1'
#
loop_
_entity.id
_entity.type
_entity.pdbx_description
1 polymer ?
#
loop_
_entity_poly.entity_id
_entity_poly.type
_entity_poly.pdbx_seq_one_letter_code
_entity_poly.pdbx_strand_id
1 'polypeptide(L)' 'MLTCQQLTELVTDYLEGQLPFRKRLSFHLHIGMCRDCRTYVRQMKLAVRTTGALPPGDIPDEVRDQLLRRFRDWKD' A
#
# COMPACT_ATOMS: atom_id res chain seq x y z
N MET A 1 -12.97 20.28 3.01
CA MET A 1 -11.93 19.87 2.04
C MET A 1 -10.79 19.22 2.82
N LEU A 2 -10.15 18.18 2.28
CA LEU A 2 -8.93 17.64 2.88
C LEU A 2 -7.78 18.66 2.78
N THR A 3 -7.00 18.79 3.85
CA THR A 3 -5.72 19.51 3.81
C THR A 3 -4.63 18.62 3.23
N CYS A 4 -3.50 19.23 2.80
CA CYS A 4 -2.33 18.46 2.35
C CYS A 4 -1.83 17.51 3.44
N GLN A 5 -1.80 17.97 4.71
CA GLN A 5 -1.40 17.14 5.85
C GLN A 5 -2.31 15.91 6.01
N GLN A 6 -3.62 16.12 6.03
CA GLN A 6 -4.59 15.02 6.13
C GLN A 6 -4.47 14.06 4.94
N LEU A 7 -4.15 14.55 3.75
CA LEU A 7 -3.90 13.68 2.59
C LEU A 7 -2.66 12.81 2.80
N THR A 8 -1.55 13.38 3.31
CA THR A 8 -0.34 12.61 3.59
C THR A 8 -0.56 11.53 4.65
N GLU A 9 -1.41 11.81 5.66
CA GLU A 9 -1.79 10.82 6.68
C GLU A 9 -2.64 9.67 6.10
N LEU A 10 -3.46 9.96 5.08
CA LEU A 10 -4.36 8.98 4.45
C LEU A 10 -3.73 8.21 3.28
N VAL A 11 -2.49 8.52 2.89
CA VAL A 11 -1.90 7.95 1.66
C VAL A 11 -1.71 6.44 1.74
N THR A 12 -1.37 5.91 2.91
CA THR A 12 -1.16 4.48 3.12
C THR A 12 -2.47 3.72 2.95
N ASP A 13 -3.51 4.10 3.69
CA ASP A 13 -4.86 3.53 3.56
C ASP A 13 -5.39 3.64 2.12
N TYR A 14 -5.06 4.71 1.41
CA TYR A 14 -5.42 4.89 0.00
C TYR A 14 -4.75 3.85 -0.90
N LEU A 15 -3.43 3.64 -0.72
CA LEU A 15 -2.64 2.69 -1.50
C LEU A 15 -3.02 1.23 -1.18
N GLU A 16 -3.37 0.95 0.07
CA GLU A 16 -3.83 -0.37 0.53
C GLU A 16 -5.32 -0.63 0.26
N GLY A 17 -6.05 0.36 -0.27
CA GLY A 17 -7.47 0.23 -0.60
C GLY A 17 -8.41 0.19 0.60
N GLN A 18 -7.95 0.62 1.78
CA GLN A 18 -8.69 0.58 3.05
C GLN A 18 -9.55 1.84 3.30
N LEU A 19 -9.44 2.87 2.45
CA LEU A 19 -10.25 4.08 2.61
C LEU A 19 -11.75 3.84 2.36
N PRO A 20 -12.63 4.23 3.30
CA PRO A 20 -14.07 4.31 3.06
C PRO A 20 -14.39 5.21 1.85
N PHE A 21 -15.47 4.89 1.14
CA PHE A 21 -15.87 5.56 -0.11
C PHE A 21 -15.83 7.09 -0.03
N ARG A 22 -16.41 7.68 1.04
CA ARG A 22 -16.43 9.14 1.24
C ARG A 22 -15.04 9.76 1.37
N LYS A 23 -14.12 9.09 2.08
CA LYS A 23 -12.73 9.55 2.22
C LYS A 23 -11.99 9.41 0.89
N ARG A 24 -12.20 8.30 0.16
CA ARG A 24 -11.61 8.08 -1.17
C ARG A 24 -12.02 9.15 -2.18
N LEU A 25 -13.30 9.54 -2.18
CA LEU A 25 -13.79 10.63 -3.03
C LEU A 25 -13.12 11.97 -2.68
N SER A 26 -13.05 12.30 -1.39
CA SER A 26 -12.39 13.53 -0.93
C SER A 26 -10.90 13.56 -1.29
N PHE A 27 -10.22 12.41 -1.19
CA PHE A 27 -8.82 12.24 -1.57
C PHE A 27 -8.62 12.49 -3.06
N HIS A 28 -9.46 11.88 -3.91
CA HIS A 28 -9.44 12.07 -5.37
C HIS A 28 -9.69 13.52 -5.77
N LEU A 29 -10.66 14.20 -5.13
CA LEU A 29 -10.92 15.61 -5.37
C LEU A 29 -9.69 16.47 -5.03
N HIS A 30 -9.04 16.22 -3.89
CA HIS A 30 -7.86 16.98 -3.49
C HIS A 30 -6.69 16.81 -4.48
N ILE A 31 -6.33 15.59 -4.90
CA ILE A 31 -5.24 15.38 -5.89
C ILE A 31 -5.60 15.92 -7.29
N GLY A 32 -6.89 16.08 -7.57
CA GLY A 32 -7.39 16.76 -8.76
C GLY A 32 -7.02 18.25 -8.77
N MET A 33 -7.06 18.90 -7.61
CA MET A 33 -6.86 20.34 -7.45
C MET A 33 -5.45 20.75 -6.97
N CYS A 34 -4.74 19.87 -6.26
CA CYS A 34 -3.41 20.14 -5.71
C CYS A 34 -2.30 19.42 -6.48
N ARG A 35 -1.42 20.18 -7.13
CA ARG A 35 -0.29 19.63 -7.90
C ARG A 35 0.75 18.95 -7.01
N ASP A 36 0.99 19.48 -5.82
CA ASP A 36 2.03 18.98 -4.91
C ASP A 36 1.61 17.63 -4.33
N CYS A 37 0.36 17.52 -3.85
CA CYS A 37 -0.19 16.23 -3.39
C CYS A 37 -0.29 15.19 -4.52
N ARG A 38 -0.58 15.61 -5.75
CA ARG A 38 -0.52 14.69 -6.91
C ARG A 38 0.89 14.15 -7.14
N THR A 39 1.90 14.99 -6.99
CA THR A 39 3.31 14.61 -7.12
C THR A 39 3.73 13.70 -5.97
N TYR A 40 3.35 14.03 -4.75
CA TYR A 40 3.58 13.21 -3.56
C TYR A 40 3.01 11.79 -3.73
N VAL A 41 1.73 11.66 -4.12
CA VAL A 41 1.12 10.33 -4.34
C VAL A 41 1.85 9.56 -5.45
N ARG A 42 2.33 10.23 -6.49
CA ARG A 42 3.14 9.58 -7.55
C ARG A 42 4.47 9.06 -7.00
N GLN A 43 5.14 9.84 -6.14
CA GLN A 43 6.38 9.43 -5.48
C GLN A 43 6.15 8.23 -4.55
N MET A 44 5.07 8.24 -3.75
CA MET A 44 4.72 7.10 -2.90
C MET A 44 4.47 5.82 -3.72
N LYS A 45 3.74 5.93 -4.84
CA LYS A 45 3.55 4.80 -5.77
C LYS A 45 4.85 4.32 -6.42
N LEU A 46 5.81 5.22 -6.65
CA LEU A 46 7.13 4.85 -7.15
C LEU A 46 7.90 4.08 -6.06
N ALA A 47 7.95 4.62 -4.84
CA ALA A 47 8.61 3.98 -3.70
C ALA A 47 8.10 2.55 -3.49
N VAL A 48 6.77 2.35 -3.44
CA VAL A 48 6.15 1.01 -3.29
C VAL A 48 6.57 0.06 -4.42
N ARG A 49 6.59 0.52 -5.67
CA ARG A 49 6.99 -0.32 -6.81
C ARG A 49 8.48 -0.66 -6.76
N THR A 50 9.32 0.31 -6.41
CA THR A 50 10.77 0.12 -6.36
C THR A 50 11.17 -0.81 -5.21
N THR A 51 10.59 -0.64 -4.03
CA THR A 51 10.87 -1.53 -2.89
C THR A 51 10.25 -2.91 -3.06
N GLY A 52 9.06 -2.99 -3.68
CA GLY A 52 8.41 -4.26 -4.00
C GLY A 52 9.10 -5.07 -5.11
N ALA A 53 9.99 -4.46 -5.88
CA ALA A 53 10.78 -5.14 -6.92
C ALA A 53 12.13 -5.68 -6.41
N LEU A 54 12.46 -5.44 -5.14
CA LEU A 54 13.66 -6.03 -4.53
C LEU A 54 13.52 -7.56 -4.49
N PRO A 55 14.61 -8.32 -4.70
CA PRO A 55 14.58 -9.76 -4.51
C PRO A 55 14.02 -10.08 -3.12
N PRO A 56 13.09 -11.04 -2.99
CA PRO A 56 12.70 -11.51 -1.67
C PRO A 56 13.97 -11.99 -0.96
N GLY A 57 14.08 -11.68 0.33
CA GLY A 57 15.16 -12.24 1.14
C GLY A 57 15.12 -13.76 1.06
N ASP A 58 16.29 -14.40 1.07
CA ASP A 58 16.37 -15.86 1.09
C ASP A 58 15.58 -16.39 2.29
N ILE A 59 14.59 -17.23 2.01
CA ILE A 59 13.85 -17.96 3.04
C ILE A 59 14.60 -19.28 3.22
N PRO A 60 15.13 -19.60 4.42
CA PRO A 60 15.77 -20.89 4.65
C PRO A 60 14.81 -22.02 4.31
N ASP A 61 15.30 -23.05 3.63
CA ASP A 61 14.47 -24.18 3.18
C ASP A 61 13.68 -24.82 4.31
N GLU A 62 14.27 -24.90 5.51
CA GLU A 62 13.60 -25.40 6.71
C GLU A 62 12.34 -24.60 7.06
N VAL A 63 12.40 -23.26 6.95
CA VAL A 63 11.25 -22.38 7.22
C VAL A 63 10.18 -22.57 6.15
N ARG A 64 10.57 -22.65 4.88
CA ARG A 64 9.66 -22.94 3.76
C ARG A 64 8.93 -24.27 3.96
N ASP A 65 9.65 -25.33 4.33
CA ASP A 65 9.08 -26.66 4.54
C ASP A 65 8.17 -26.73 5.76
N GLN A 66 8.51 -26.02 6.84
CA GLN A 66 7.62 -25.87 7.99
C GLN A 66 6.32 -25.16 7.60
N LEU A 67 6.39 -24.06 6.84
CA LEU A 67 5.20 -23.34 6.36
C LEU A 67 4.34 -24.23 5.44
N LEU A 68 4.94 -24.91 4.47
CA LEU A 68 4.23 -25.80 3.54
C LEU A 68 3.56 -26.99 4.24
N ARG A 69 4.18 -27.55 5.29
CA ARG A 69 3.54 -28.58 6.11
C ARG A 69 2.35 -28.02 6.88
N ARG A 70 2.50 -26.85 7.50
CA ARG A 70 1.46 -26.24 8.33
C ARG A 70 0.22 -25.84 7.53
N PHE A 71 0.41 -25.42 6.27
CA PHE A 71 -0.68 -24.99 5.39
C PHE A 71 -1.28 -26.11 4.53
N ARG A 72 -0.74 -27.33 4.59
CA ARG A 72 -1.21 -28.45 3.76
C ARG A 72 -2.65 -28.85 4.07
N ASP A 73 -3.02 -28.80 5.35
CA ASP A 73 -4.32 -29.27 5.86
C ASP A 73 -5.13 -28.11 6.48
N TRP A 74 -4.82 -26.85 6.15
CA TRP A 74 -5.42 -25.68 6.83
C TRP A 74 -6.94 -25.50 6.54
N LYS A 75 -7.48 -26.12 5.50
CA LYS A 75 -8.89 -25.99 5.14
C LYS A 75 -9.73 -27.24 5.34
N ASP A 76 -9.16 -28.28 5.93
CA ASP A 76 -9.91 -29.40 6.51
C ASP A 76 -10.29 -29.07 7.96
#